data_AF-A0A0G1F8V6-F1
#
_entry.id   AF-A0A0G1F8V6-F1
#
_cell.length_a   1.000
_cell.length_b   1.000
_cell.length_c   1.000
_cell.angle_alpha   90.00
_cell.angle_beta   90.00
_cell.angle_gamma   90.00
#
_symmetry.space_group_name_H-M   'P 1'
#
loop_
_entity.id
_entity.type
_entity.pdbx_description
1 polymer ?
#
loop_
_entity_poly.entity_id
_entity_poly.type
_entity_poly.pdbx_seq_one_letter_code
_entity_poly.pdbx_strand_id
1 'polypeptide(L)'
;LLSQFPASEHGDVKAEEFARKYNSDLANGIGNLLERSFTMMIDYRGGILDAKNGLEEKIKSSAEETEKSYEKNFENYKLYEALADVFAFIKKLDIYINEEKPWVLNKNKNEKLDEVLNTLLFGIEKIIVWLEPFMPRKMEEAKNYLAKLKKGELKKEDKLGLFKRILKINVSN
;
A
#
# COMPACT_ATOMS: atom_id res chain seq x y z
N LEU A 1 1.41 -5.25 20.55
CA LEU A 1 1.51 -3.84 20.10
C LEU A 1 0.73 -2.88 21.01
N LEU A 2 -0.54 -3.12 21.35
CA LEU A 2 -1.33 -2.21 22.20
C LEU A 2 -0.88 -2.16 23.69
N SER A 3 -0.09 -3.11 24.17
CA SER A 3 0.38 -3.16 25.56
C SER A 3 1.58 -2.24 25.87
N GLN A 4 2.08 -1.48 24.89
CA GLN A 4 3.23 -0.58 25.07
C GLN A 4 2.83 0.89 25.32
N PHE A 5 1.53 1.18 25.43
CA PHE A 5 1.07 2.53 25.77
C PHE A 5 0.96 2.69 27.30
N PRO A 6 1.45 3.80 27.89
CA PRO A 6 1.37 4.03 29.32
C PRO A 6 -0.10 4.20 29.76
N ALA A 7 -0.52 3.37 30.71
CA ALA A 7 -1.86 3.41 31.30
C ALA A 7 -2.07 4.72 32.06
N SER A 8 -2.82 5.63 31.47
CA SER A 8 -3.46 6.75 32.15
C SER A 8 -4.90 6.81 31.63
N GLU A 9 -5.87 7.16 32.47
CA GLU A 9 -7.30 7.18 32.09
C GLU A 9 -7.61 8.06 30.86
N HIS A 10 -6.72 8.99 30.51
CA HIS A 10 -6.77 9.80 29.29
C HIS A 10 -5.97 9.23 28.10
N GLY A 11 -5.08 8.27 28.34
CA GLY A 11 -4.30 7.53 27.34
C GLY A 11 -5.09 6.42 26.68
N ASP A 12 -5.98 5.74 27.41
CA ASP A 12 -6.78 4.61 26.87
C ASP A 12 -7.79 5.05 25.81
N VAL A 13 -8.53 6.15 26.05
CA VAL A 13 -9.48 6.70 25.07
C VAL A 13 -8.77 7.17 23.80
N LYS A 14 -7.61 7.83 23.96
CA LYS A 14 -6.79 8.30 22.83
C LYS A 14 -6.16 7.14 22.05
N ALA A 15 -5.70 6.10 22.74
CA ALA A 15 -5.14 4.91 22.10
C ALA A 15 -6.21 4.13 21.32
N GLU A 16 -7.42 4.02 21.84
CA GLU A 16 -8.54 3.39 21.13
C GLU A 16 -9.05 4.21 19.93
N GLU A 17 -9.21 5.52 20.11
CA GLU A 17 -9.62 6.42 19.02
C GLU A 17 -8.56 6.46 17.92
N PHE A 18 -7.28 6.49 18.34
CA PHE A 18 -6.15 6.33 17.44
C PHE A 18 -6.23 4.99 16.71
N ALA A 19 -6.33 3.87 17.41
CA ALA A 19 -6.42 2.54 16.81
C ALA A 19 -7.60 2.42 15.83
N ARG A 20 -8.75 3.03 16.13
CA ARG A 20 -9.93 3.06 15.23
C ARG A 20 -9.67 3.87 13.97
N LYS A 21 -9.25 5.12 14.11
CA LYS A 21 -8.97 6.03 12.98
C LYS A 21 -7.85 5.48 12.12
N TYR A 22 -6.80 5.02 12.78
CA TYR A 22 -5.65 4.38 12.17
C TYR A 22 -6.06 3.12 11.41
N ASN A 23 -6.77 2.16 12.00
CA ASN A 23 -7.22 0.97 11.28
C ASN A 23 -8.13 1.29 10.09
N SER A 24 -9.01 2.28 10.23
CA SER A 24 -9.89 2.73 9.13
C SER A 24 -9.10 3.37 7.99
N ASP A 25 -8.24 4.34 8.28
CA ASP A 25 -7.47 5.07 7.28
C ASP A 25 -6.41 4.19 6.63
N LEU A 26 -5.83 3.26 7.41
CA LEU A 26 -4.88 2.24 6.95
C LEU A 26 -5.55 1.26 6.00
N ALA A 27 -6.65 0.64 6.44
CA ALA A 27 -7.36 -0.33 5.61
C ALA A 27 -7.88 0.32 4.31
N ASN A 28 -8.43 1.53 4.40
CA ASN A 28 -8.99 2.21 3.23
C ASN A 28 -7.90 2.72 2.29
N GLY A 29 -6.85 3.38 2.80
CA GLY A 29 -5.79 3.97 1.96
C GLY A 29 -4.99 2.91 1.23
N ILE A 30 -4.45 1.92 1.97
CA ILE A 30 -3.63 0.84 1.39
C ILE A 30 -4.48 -0.03 0.48
N GLY A 31 -5.68 -0.41 0.93
CA GLY A 31 -6.56 -1.26 0.14
C GLY A 31 -6.89 -0.65 -1.22
N ASN A 32 -7.23 0.64 -1.25
CA ASN A 32 -7.53 1.34 -2.50
C ASN A 32 -6.30 1.43 -3.42
N LEU A 33 -5.11 1.73 -2.88
CA LEU A 33 -3.88 1.81 -3.67
C LEU A 33 -3.53 0.46 -4.30
N LEU A 34 -3.50 -0.61 -3.49
CA LEU A 34 -3.16 -1.96 -3.95
C LEU A 34 -4.19 -2.46 -4.99
N GLU A 35 -5.49 -2.30 -4.71
CA GLU A 35 -6.55 -2.75 -5.62
C GLU A 35 -6.46 -2.04 -6.98
N ARG A 36 -6.33 -0.71 -6.98
CA ARG A 36 -6.19 0.06 -8.24
C ARG A 36 -4.95 -0.34 -9.01
N SER A 37 -3.82 -0.47 -8.31
CA SER A 37 -2.54 -0.78 -8.94
C SER A 37 -2.52 -2.17 -9.55
N PHE A 38 -2.94 -3.19 -8.80
CA PHE A 38 -3.03 -4.55 -9.34
C PHE A 38 -4.05 -4.65 -10.47
N THR A 39 -5.18 -3.95 -10.37
CA THR A 39 -6.16 -3.91 -11.47
C THR A 39 -5.52 -3.36 -12.74
N MET A 40 -4.75 -2.26 -12.66
CA MET A 40 -4.05 -1.71 -13.82
C MET A 40 -3.01 -2.67 -14.38
N MET A 41 -2.24 -3.37 -13.52
CA MET A 41 -1.25 -4.36 -13.96
C MET A 41 -1.90 -5.54 -14.69
N ILE A 42 -3.02 -6.04 -14.18
CA ILE A 42 -3.79 -7.13 -14.79
C ILE A 42 -4.45 -6.66 -16.08
N ASP A 43 -5.18 -5.55 -16.05
CA ASP A 43 -5.94 -5.07 -17.20
C ASP A 43 -5.06 -4.61 -18.36
N TYR A 44 -3.89 -4.06 -18.08
CA TYR A 44 -3.04 -3.45 -19.12
C TYR A 44 -1.96 -4.42 -19.61
N ARG A 45 -1.53 -5.37 -18.78
CA ARG A 45 -0.42 -6.29 -19.09
C ARG A 45 -0.63 -7.75 -18.70
N GLY A 46 -1.84 -8.13 -18.27
CA GLY A 46 -2.13 -9.50 -17.83
C GLY A 46 -1.38 -9.89 -16.54
N GLY A 47 -0.90 -8.91 -15.77
CA GLY A 47 -0.16 -9.13 -14.52
C GLY A 47 1.33 -9.40 -14.71
N ILE A 48 1.82 -9.52 -15.95
CA ILE A 48 3.23 -9.77 -16.24
C ILE A 48 3.91 -8.45 -16.60
N LEU A 49 4.88 -8.04 -15.80
CA LEU A 49 5.69 -6.84 -16.04
C LEU A 49 7.15 -7.24 -16.26
N ASP A 50 7.81 -6.65 -17.25
CA ASP A 50 9.24 -6.86 -17.50
C ASP A 50 10.08 -5.86 -16.67
N ALA A 51 10.96 -6.38 -15.81
CA ALA A 51 11.86 -5.59 -14.97
C ALA A 51 12.83 -4.70 -15.77
N LYS A 52 13.01 -4.94 -17.07
CA LYS A 52 13.88 -4.12 -17.94
C LYS A 52 13.37 -2.69 -18.16
N ASN A 53 12.10 -2.41 -17.89
CA ASN A 53 11.50 -1.11 -18.17
C ASN A 53 11.83 -0.01 -17.13
N GLY A 54 12.78 -0.27 -16.23
CA GLY A 54 13.26 0.71 -15.27
C GLY A 54 12.26 1.04 -14.17
N LEU A 55 12.65 2.00 -13.32
CA LEU A 55 11.85 2.55 -12.22
C LEU A 55 12.03 4.07 -12.23
N GLU A 56 10.96 4.80 -11.88
CA GLU A 56 11.05 6.24 -11.66
C GLU A 56 11.96 6.52 -10.45
N GLU A 57 13.08 7.20 -10.72
CA GLU A 57 14.14 7.43 -9.73
C GLU A 57 13.62 8.23 -8.53
N LYS A 58 12.66 9.14 -8.72
CA LYS A 58 12.05 9.89 -7.60
C LYS A 58 11.31 8.99 -6.63
N ILE A 59 10.60 7.98 -7.12
CA ILE A 59 9.87 7.04 -6.26
C ILE A 59 10.84 6.11 -5.57
N LYS A 60 11.88 5.65 -6.28
CA LYS A 60 12.95 4.83 -5.70
C LYS A 60 13.69 5.57 -4.57
N SER A 61 14.17 6.79 -4.84
CA SER A 61 14.81 7.65 -3.83
C SER A 61 13.89 7.88 -2.62
N SER A 62 12.61 8.15 -2.89
CA SER A 62 11.64 8.30 -1.79
C SER A 62 11.44 7.02 -0.99
N ALA A 63 11.50 5.84 -1.60
CA ALA A 63 11.36 4.58 -0.89
C ALA A 63 12.56 4.35 0.04
N GLU A 64 13.78 4.66 -0.43
CA GLU A 64 15.01 4.57 0.37
C GLU A 64 15.01 5.54 1.55
N GLU A 65 14.53 6.77 1.37
CA GLU A 65 14.34 7.74 2.45
C GLU A 65 13.31 7.26 3.48
N THR A 66 12.17 6.75 3.00
CA THR A 66 11.14 6.17 3.86
C THR A 66 11.68 4.98 4.62
N GLU A 67 12.44 4.08 4.00
CA GLU A 67 13.04 2.91 4.65
C GLU A 67 13.94 3.32 5.82
N LYS A 68 14.84 4.28 5.59
CA LYS A 68 15.74 4.79 6.63
C LYS A 68 14.98 5.42 7.81
N SER A 69 13.95 6.21 7.53
CA SER A 69 13.14 6.84 8.57
C SER A 69 12.31 5.82 9.33
N TYR A 70 11.67 4.90 8.60
CA TYR A 70 10.89 3.80 9.14
C TYR A 70 11.73 2.95 10.09
N GLU A 71 12.89 2.46 9.65
CA GLU A 71 13.77 1.61 10.46
C GLU A 71 14.21 2.33 11.72
N LYS A 72 14.67 3.58 11.59
CA LYS A 72 15.05 4.41 12.74
C LYS A 72 13.90 4.56 13.74
N ASN A 73 12.70 4.88 13.28
CA ASN A 73 11.55 5.03 14.16
C ASN A 73 11.15 3.69 14.80
N PHE A 74 11.19 2.61 14.03
CA PHE A 74 10.84 1.27 14.48
C PHE A 74 11.79 0.75 15.55
N GLU A 75 13.11 0.87 15.35
CA GLU A 75 14.15 0.49 16.32
C GLU A 75 14.06 1.26 17.63
N ASN A 76 13.58 2.51 17.58
CA ASN A 76 13.36 3.35 18.75
C ASN A 76 11.96 3.18 19.38
N TYR A 77 11.21 2.14 18.99
CA TYR A 77 9.83 1.87 19.45
C TYR A 77 8.84 3.00 19.17
N LYS A 78 9.15 3.89 18.22
CA LYS A 78 8.30 4.97 17.74
C LYS A 78 7.39 4.47 16.62
N LEU A 79 6.52 3.52 17.00
CA LEU A 79 5.68 2.78 16.06
C LEU A 79 4.69 3.67 15.32
N TYR A 80 4.24 4.77 15.93
CA TYR A 80 3.35 5.73 15.29
C TYR A 80 4.06 6.47 14.15
N GLU A 81 5.29 6.91 14.39
CA GLU A 81 6.11 7.65 13.45
C GLU A 81 6.58 6.77 12.29
N ALA A 82 7.06 5.55 12.59
CA ALA A 82 7.46 4.59 11.55
C ALA A 82 6.32 4.36 10.55
N LEU A 83 5.11 4.29 11.08
CA LEU A 83 3.92 4.05 10.30
C LEU A 83 3.39 5.28 9.56
N ALA A 84 3.57 6.47 10.14
CA ALA A 84 3.35 7.73 9.43
C ALA A 84 4.27 7.83 8.22
N ASP A 85 5.51 7.34 8.30
CA ASP A 85 6.45 7.29 7.16
C ASP A 85 5.89 6.43 6.02
N VAL A 86 5.32 5.25 6.34
CA VAL A 86 4.69 4.37 5.35
C VAL A 86 3.49 5.06 4.67
N PHE A 87 2.64 5.74 5.44
CA PHE A 87 1.51 6.50 4.88
C PHE A 87 1.92 7.67 4.00
N ALA A 88 2.98 8.38 4.37
CA ALA A 88 3.53 9.43 3.54
C ALA A 88 3.97 8.87 2.19
N PHE A 89 4.58 7.67 2.16
CA PHE A 89 4.96 6.99 0.94
C PHE A 89 3.76 6.49 0.12
N ILE A 90 2.74 5.92 0.75
CA ILE A 90 1.46 5.55 0.09
C ILE A 90 0.87 6.77 -0.63
N LYS A 91 0.82 7.93 0.04
CA LYS A 91 0.31 9.17 -0.55
C LYS A 91 1.16 9.63 -1.74
N LYS A 92 2.49 9.45 -1.68
CA LYS A 92 3.38 9.74 -2.82
C LYS A 92 3.07 8.85 -4.02
N LEU A 93 2.82 7.56 -3.82
CA LEU A 93 2.39 6.66 -4.91
C LEU A 93 1.02 7.05 -5.48
N ASP A 94 0.06 7.43 -4.63
CA ASP A 94 -1.24 7.92 -5.10
C ASP A 94 -1.10 9.18 -5.97
N ILE A 95 -0.23 10.13 -5.56
CA ILE A 95 0.09 11.32 -6.35
C ILE A 95 0.73 10.90 -7.68
N TYR A 96 1.72 10.02 -7.65
CA TYR A 96 2.39 9.51 -8.84
C TYR A 96 1.42 8.89 -9.86
N ILE A 97 0.46 8.06 -9.41
CA ILE A 97 -0.60 7.52 -10.28
C ILE A 97 -1.39 8.65 -10.96
N ASN A 98 -1.74 9.70 -10.22
CA ASN A 98 -2.53 10.80 -10.74
C ASN A 98 -1.76 11.71 -11.71
N GLU A 99 -0.45 11.85 -11.51
CA GLU A 99 0.44 12.62 -12.39
C GLU A 99 0.73 11.87 -13.69
N GLU A 100 1.10 10.59 -13.59
CA GLU A 100 1.44 9.75 -14.75
C GLU A 100 0.23 9.33 -15.58
N LYS A 101 -0.96 9.28 -14.96
CA LYS A 101 -2.23 8.95 -15.62
C LYS A 101 -2.11 7.66 -16.46
N PRO A 102 -1.81 6.50 -15.85
CA PRO A 102 -1.56 5.25 -16.58
C PRO A 102 -2.72 4.82 -17.49
N TRP A 103 -3.96 5.21 -17.18
CA TRP A 103 -5.12 4.97 -18.05
C TRP A 103 -5.04 5.73 -19.39
N VAL A 104 -4.39 6.90 -19.43
CA VAL A 104 -4.12 7.64 -20.67
C VAL A 104 -2.96 7.00 -21.41
N LEU A 105 -1.87 6.66 -20.71
CA LEU A 105 -0.72 5.97 -21.29
C LEU A 105 -1.13 4.66 -21.97
N ASN A 106 -1.99 3.87 -21.32
CA ASN A 106 -2.53 2.64 -21.88
C ASN A 106 -3.35 2.87 -23.15
N LYS A 107 -4.26 3.85 -23.13
CA LYS A 107 -5.08 4.21 -24.33
C LYS A 107 -4.19 4.62 -25.51
N ASN A 108 -3.12 5.34 -25.23
CA ASN A 108 -2.20 5.85 -26.24
C ASN A 108 -1.10 4.85 -26.63
N LYS A 109 -1.11 3.62 -26.06
CA LYS A 109 -0.06 2.61 -26.25
C LYS A 109 1.36 3.16 -26.01
N ASN A 110 1.50 4.01 -24.99
CA ASN A 110 2.77 4.66 -24.68
C ASN A 110 3.71 3.69 -23.94
N GLU A 111 4.98 3.64 -24.35
CA GLU A 111 6.01 2.76 -23.79
C GLU A 111 6.32 3.07 -22.31
N LYS A 112 6.12 4.33 -21.86
CA LYS A 112 6.29 4.74 -20.45
C LYS A 112 5.36 3.99 -19.50
N LEU A 113 4.25 3.42 -20.00
CA LEU A 113 3.31 2.70 -19.14
C LEU A 113 4.01 1.58 -18.35
N ASP A 114 4.98 0.88 -18.95
CA ASP A 114 5.62 -0.25 -18.30
C ASP A 114 6.53 0.18 -17.16
N GLU A 115 7.25 1.30 -17.33
CA GLU A 115 8.02 1.95 -16.25
C GLU A 115 7.11 2.37 -15.08
N VAL A 116 5.94 2.94 -15.40
CA VAL A 116 4.96 3.35 -14.38
C VAL A 116 4.42 2.16 -13.61
N LEU A 117 4.02 1.10 -14.30
CA LEU A 117 3.52 -0.12 -13.64
C LEU A 117 4.60 -0.81 -12.80
N ASN A 118 5.85 -0.86 -13.28
CA ASN A 118 6.98 -1.37 -12.50
C ASN A 118 7.25 -0.54 -11.25
N THR A 119 7.19 0.79 -11.37
CA THR A 119 7.37 1.71 -10.24
C THR A 119 6.30 1.48 -9.17
N LEU A 120 5.04 1.29 -9.58
CA LEU A 120 3.95 0.97 -8.65
C LEU A 120 4.16 -0.38 -7.98
N LEU A 121 4.58 -1.39 -8.75
CA LEU A 121 4.87 -2.72 -8.22
C LEU A 121 5.98 -2.65 -7.16
N PHE A 122 7.10 -2.00 -7.47
CA PHE A 122 8.20 -1.77 -6.53
C PHE A 122 7.74 -1.08 -5.25
N GLY A 123 6.96 0.01 -5.37
CA GLY A 123 6.45 0.74 -4.22
C GLY A 123 5.52 -0.10 -3.34
N ILE A 124 4.65 -0.91 -3.96
CA ILE A 124 3.74 -1.82 -3.24
C ILE A 124 4.51 -2.90 -2.50
N GLU A 125 5.56 -3.47 -3.09
CA GLU A 125 6.42 -4.46 -2.42
C GLU A 125 7.03 -3.89 -1.15
N LYS A 126 7.55 -2.65 -1.20
CA LYS A 126 8.09 -1.97 -0.03
C LYS A 126 7.02 -1.74 1.05
N ILE A 127 5.84 -1.26 0.67
CA ILE A 127 4.72 -1.06 1.59
C ILE A 127 4.32 -2.38 2.29
N ILE A 128 4.24 -3.48 1.54
CA ILE A 128 3.89 -4.79 2.09
C ILE A 128 4.91 -5.22 3.16
N VAL A 129 6.21 -5.01 2.92
CA VAL A 129 7.26 -5.33 3.89
C VAL A 129 7.16 -4.45 5.13
N TRP A 130 7.05 -3.13 4.98
CA TRP A 130 7.01 -2.22 6.13
C TRP A 130 5.75 -2.38 7.00
N LEU A 131 4.64 -2.86 6.43
CA LEU A 131 3.39 -3.08 7.16
C LEU A 131 3.28 -4.47 7.77
N GLU A 132 4.16 -5.41 7.43
CA GLU A 132 4.13 -6.78 7.93
C GLU A 132 4.15 -6.86 9.47
N PRO A 133 4.95 -6.05 10.20
CA PRO A 133 4.93 -6.05 11.66
C PRO A 133 3.62 -5.52 12.27
N PHE A 134 2.85 -4.74 11.50
CA PHE A 134 1.62 -4.10 11.96
C PHE A 134 0.37 -4.90 11.60
N MET A 135 0.38 -5.59 10.45
CA MET A 135 -0.76 -6.33 9.90
C MET A 135 -0.34 -7.63 9.20
N PRO A 136 0.28 -8.58 9.90
CA PRO A 136 0.96 -9.73 9.29
C PRO A 136 0.02 -10.57 8.42
N ARG A 137 -1.21 -10.85 8.89
CA ARG A 137 -2.20 -11.64 8.13
C ARG A 137 -2.60 -10.97 6.81
N LYS A 138 -2.78 -9.65 6.83
CA LYS A 138 -3.17 -8.89 5.63
C LYS A 138 -2.02 -8.75 4.65
N MET A 139 -0.80 -8.55 5.16
CA MET A 139 0.38 -8.49 4.30
C MET A 139 0.70 -9.85 3.69
N GLU A 140 0.44 -10.95 4.42
CA GLU A 140 0.56 -12.30 3.86
C GLU A 140 -0.45 -12.55 2.74
N GLU A 141 -1.72 -12.16 2.91
CA GLU A 141 -2.73 -12.19 1.84
C GLU A 141 -2.25 -11.37 0.61
N ALA A 142 -1.63 -10.20 0.83
CA ALA A 142 -1.09 -9.35 -0.24
C ALA A 142 0.12 -9.96 -0.96
N LYS A 143 1.06 -10.56 -0.22
CA LYS A 143 2.22 -11.28 -0.77
C LYS A 143 1.77 -12.45 -1.64
N ASN A 144 0.79 -13.22 -1.18
CA ASN A 144 0.24 -14.34 -1.95
C ASN A 144 -0.42 -13.88 -3.24
N TYR A 145 -1.17 -12.77 -3.20
CA TYR A 145 -1.73 -12.19 -4.41
C TYR A 145 -0.64 -11.72 -5.38
N LEU A 146 0.39 -11.04 -4.87
CA LEU A 146 1.52 -10.59 -5.67
C LEU A 146 2.28 -11.76 -6.32
N ALA A 147 2.45 -12.87 -5.60
CA ALA A 147 3.07 -14.06 -6.14
C ALA A 147 2.27 -14.65 -7.32
N LYS A 148 0.93 -14.67 -7.23
CA LYS A 148 0.05 -15.09 -8.33
C LYS A 148 0.10 -14.12 -9.51
N LEU A 149 0.11 -12.81 -9.23
CA LEU A 149 0.25 -11.76 -10.25
C LEU A 149 1.49 -12.00 -11.12
N LYS A 150 2.65 -12.16 -10.48
CA LYS A 150 3.94 -12.35 -11.18
C LYS A 150 4.01 -13.63 -12.01
N LYS A 151 3.16 -14.62 -11.72
CA LYS A 151 3.03 -15.86 -12.50
C LYS A 151 2.00 -15.77 -13.63
N GLY A 152 1.29 -14.64 -13.76
CA GLY A 152 0.18 -14.50 -14.71
C GLY A 152 -1.02 -15.38 -14.35
N GLU A 153 -1.15 -15.79 -13.09
CA GLU A 153 -2.22 -16.69 -12.62
C GLU A 153 -3.51 -15.94 -12.29
N LEU A 154 -3.48 -14.61 -12.28
CA LEU A 154 -4.62 -13.76 -11.96
C LEU A 154 -5.34 -13.28 -13.20
N LYS A 155 -6.67 -13.28 -13.11
CA LYS A 155 -7.59 -12.75 -14.12
C LYS A 155 -8.21 -11.45 -13.65
N LYS A 156 -8.86 -10.75 -14.58
CA LYS A 156 -9.55 -9.48 -14.32
C LYS A 156 -10.63 -9.60 -13.24
N GLU A 157 -11.23 -10.78 -13.10
CA GLU A 157 -12.29 -11.06 -12.12
C GLU A 157 -11.74 -11.35 -10.72
N ASP A 158 -10.44 -11.64 -10.59
CA ASP A 158 -9.80 -11.94 -9.32
C ASP A 158 -9.64 -10.65 -8.52
N LYS A 159 -10.63 -10.34 -7.69
CA LYS A 159 -10.54 -9.22 -6.76
C LYS A 159 -9.63 -9.57 -5.60
N LEU A 160 -8.66 -8.71 -5.33
CA LEU A 160 -7.78 -8.78 -4.17
C LEU A 160 -8.57 -8.94 -2.86
N GLY A 161 -9.64 -8.16 -2.68
CA GLY A 161 -10.56 -8.28 -1.54
C GLY A 161 -9.93 -8.09 -0.15
N LEU A 162 -8.64 -7.71 -0.09
CA LEU A 162 -7.82 -7.59 1.12
C LEU A 162 -8.46 -6.72 2.20
N PHE A 163 -9.06 -5.61 1.77
CA PHE A 163 -9.71 -4.65 2.63
C PHE A 163 -11.12 -4.43 2.12
N LYS A 164 -12.03 -5.38 2.42
CA LYS A 164 -13.47 -5.16 2.19
C LYS A 164 -13.83 -3.84 2.84
N ARG A 165 -14.35 -2.89 2.06
CA ARG A 165 -14.99 -1.67 2.58
C ARG A 165 -15.88 -2.09 3.75
N ILE A 166 -15.62 -1.54 4.94
CA ILE A 166 -16.64 -1.57 5.99
C ILE A 166 -17.77 -0.71 5.42
N LEU A 167 -18.73 -1.36 4.76
CA LEU A 167 -20.01 -0.74 4.46
C LEU A 167 -20.52 -0.25 5.81
N LYS A 168 -20.72 1.07 5.93
CA LYS A 168 -21.27 1.69 7.14
C LYS A 168 -22.38 0.76 7.64
N ILE A 169 -22.20 0.20 8.83
CA ILE A 169 -23.28 -0.47 9.53
C ILE A 169 -24.36 0.61 9.61
N ASN A 170 -25.48 0.40 8.93
CA ASN A 170 -26.66 1.22 9.15
C ASN A 170 -27.00 1.02 10.62
N VAL A 171 -26.62 1.98 11.45
CA VAL A 171 -27.15 2.09 12.81
C VAL A 171 -28.60 2.53 12.59
N SER A 172 -29.49 1.54 12.58
CA SER A 172 -30.92 1.80 12.69
C SER A 172 -31.15 2.58 13.98
N ASN A 173 -31.75 3.77 13.84
CA ASN A 173 -32.22 4.61 14.95
C ASN A 173 -33.15 3.84 15.88
#